data_AF-A0A8C6M8M2-F1
#
_entry.id   AF-A0A8C6M8M2-F1
#
_cell.length_a   1.000
_cell.length_b   1.000
_cell.length_c   1.000
_cell.angle_alpha   90.00
_cell.angle_beta   90.00
_cell.angle_gamma   90.00
#
_symmetry.space_group_name_H-M   'P 1'
#
loop_
_entity.id
_entity.type
_entity.pdbx_description
1 polymer ?
#
loop_
_entity_poly.entity_id
_entity_poly.type
_entity_poly.pdbx_seq_one_letter_code
_entity_poly.pdbx_strand_id
1 'polypeptide(L)'
;KNDFSSSRFCYCCKCVSKFCVFLDTSSGLAPTATVLLNKERQEVAFLKEKLEWQHMRIEELEGKRDFLRSQLSSLPKQPKDEPLNDTFINNPSENLDSSSTSSSASSEWSSSSSSSPPRSKSANLKTSIQKPRNTRRRKKSSGSIVQRYKSLLKTFPKMRTLSKAFQTHGIDRNTVVSTASVAELAIAAPLVYQELISNKPSGETVLHFAKRCEEEIQSNDEVKNKIESMKADGTLLPIRRGKSV
;
A
#
# COMPACT_ATOMS: atom_id res chain seq x y z
N LYS A 1 9.87 73.14 -6.78
CA LYS A 1 10.43 71.85 -7.24
C LYS A 1 11.27 71.27 -6.10
N ASN A 2 10.68 70.28 -5.42
CA ASN A 2 11.27 69.18 -4.62
C ASN A 2 12.19 69.60 -3.44
N ASP A 3 11.76 69.58 -2.18
CA ASP A 3 11.42 68.46 -1.28
C ASP A 3 12.51 67.40 -1.13
N PHE A 4 13.20 67.41 0.02
CA PHE A 4 13.70 66.23 0.75
C PHE A 4 14.14 66.67 2.17
N SER A 5 13.19 66.79 3.11
CA SER A 5 13.51 67.04 4.53
C SER A 5 13.52 65.71 5.30
N SER A 6 14.72 65.33 5.72
CA SER A 6 15.03 64.12 6.48
C SER A 6 14.39 64.18 7.87
N SER A 7 13.26 63.48 8.05
CA SER A 7 12.61 63.31 9.35
C SER A 7 13.21 62.10 10.07
N ARG A 8 14.00 62.40 11.10
CA ARG A 8 14.63 61.43 12.00
C ARG A 8 13.56 60.63 12.75
N PHE A 9 13.65 59.30 12.64
CA PHE A 9 12.99 58.35 13.53
C PHE A 9 13.43 58.60 14.99
N CYS A 10 12.50 58.98 15.85
CA CYS A 10 12.68 58.98 17.29
C CYS A 10 12.22 57.62 17.83
N TYR A 11 13.13 56.64 17.89
CA TYR A 11 12.90 55.44 18.70
C TYR A 11 13.12 55.82 20.17
N CYS A 12 12.03 56.05 20.90
CA CYS A 12 12.07 56.26 22.33
C CYS A 12 12.35 54.92 23.03
N CYS A 13 13.61 54.49 23.04
CA CYS A 13 14.10 53.44 23.93
C CYS A 13 14.52 54.11 25.25
N LYS A 14 13.60 54.14 26.23
CA LYS A 14 13.99 54.37 27.63
C LYS A 14 13.96 53.04 28.36
N CYS A 15 15.12 52.40 28.46
CA CYS A 15 15.39 51.36 29.44
C CYS A 15 15.41 52.00 30.83
N VAL A 16 14.44 51.62 31.69
CA VAL A 16 14.58 51.78 33.15
C VAL A 16 14.10 50.48 33.81
N SER A 17 15.05 49.81 34.47
CA SER A 17 14.87 48.85 35.57
C SER A 17 14.28 47.46 35.30
N LYS A 18 15.21 46.48 35.19
CA LYS A 18 15.24 45.17 35.88
C LYS A 18 13.93 44.68 36.52
N PHE A 19 12.96 44.28 35.70
CA PHE A 19 12.02 43.15 35.88
C PHE A 19 11.08 43.18 34.66
N CYS A 20 11.38 42.39 33.62
CA CYS A 20 10.36 42.11 32.59
C CYS A 20 9.36 41.14 33.23
N VAL A 21 8.39 41.69 33.96
CA VAL A 21 7.12 40.99 34.14
C VAL A 21 6.53 40.91 32.74
N PHE A 22 6.37 39.69 32.23
CA PHE A 22 5.66 39.39 30.99
C PHE A 22 4.20 39.80 31.19
N LEU A 23 3.92 41.09 31.01
CA LEU A 23 2.57 41.65 31.06
C LEU A 23 1.84 41.15 29.81
N ASP A 24 0.77 40.41 30.06
CA ASP A 24 -0.15 39.89 29.04
C ASP A 24 -0.43 40.95 27.98
N THR A 25 0.17 40.73 26.82
CA THR A 25 0.19 41.67 25.71
C THR A 25 -1.12 41.54 24.94
N SER A 26 -2.24 41.99 25.52
CA SER A 26 -3.48 42.19 24.75
C SER A 26 -3.86 43.67 24.60
N SER A 27 -3.31 44.53 25.46
CA SER A 27 -3.66 45.96 25.52
C SER A 27 -2.75 46.81 24.64
N GLY A 28 -2.79 46.62 23.32
CA GLY A 28 -2.01 47.45 22.39
C GLY A 28 -2.02 47.01 20.92
N LEU A 29 -2.69 45.90 20.59
CA LEU A 29 -2.78 45.43 19.21
C LEU A 29 -3.82 46.24 18.43
N ALA A 30 -3.48 46.60 17.19
CA ALA A 30 -4.42 47.24 16.28
C ALA A 30 -5.70 46.39 16.14
N PRO A 31 -6.90 46.98 15.98
CA PRO A 31 -8.17 46.24 15.91
C PRO A 31 -8.17 45.14 14.84
N THR A 32 -7.45 45.33 13.75
CA THR A 32 -7.31 44.33 12.68
C THR A 32 -6.48 43.12 13.15
N ALA A 33 -5.43 43.34 13.93
CA ALA A 33 -4.60 42.26 14.46
C ALA A 33 -5.35 41.42 15.51
N THR A 34 -6.18 42.04 16.35
CA THR A 34 -6.99 41.31 17.33
C THR A 34 -8.07 40.45 16.68
N VAL A 35 -8.71 40.94 15.61
CA VAL A 35 -9.69 40.15 14.84
C VAL A 35 -9.04 38.92 14.19
N LEU A 36 -7.85 39.07 13.60
CA LEU A 36 -7.12 37.94 13.02
C LEU A 36 -6.74 36.89 14.07
N LEU A 37 -6.20 37.31 15.22
CA LEU A 37 -5.86 36.40 16.32
C LEU A 37 -7.10 35.67 16.86
N ASN A 38 -8.25 36.35 16.95
CA ASN A 38 -9.49 35.71 17.37
C ASN A 38 -9.98 34.69 16.35
N LYS A 39 -9.87 34.98 15.06
CA LYS A 39 -10.21 34.02 13.99
C LYS A 39 -9.31 32.78 14.04
N GLU A 40 -8.00 32.97 14.19
CA GLU A 40 -7.05 31.86 14.32
C GLU A 40 -7.33 31.04 15.59
N ARG A 41 -7.63 31.69 16.72
CA ARG A 41 -8.02 31.00 17.96
C ARG A 41 -9.30 30.18 17.78
N GLN A 42 -10.30 30.69 17.07
CA GLN A 42 -11.53 29.94 16.76
C GLN A 42 -11.24 28.73 15.87
N GLU A 43 -10.41 28.89 14.83
CA GLU A 43 -10.03 27.78 13.94
C GLU A 43 -9.25 26.71 14.71
N VAL A 44 -8.29 27.10 15.55
CA VAL A 44 -7.55 26.17 16.42
C VAL A 44 -8.49 25.47 17.39
N ALA A 45 -9.45 26.17 17.99
CA ALA A 45 -10.42 25.56 18.91
C ALA A 45 -11.29 24.53 18.19
N PHE A 46 -11.81 24.87 17.01
CA PHE A 46 -12.60 23.96 16.18
C PHE A 46 -11.80 22.71 15.76
N LEU A 47 -10.54 22.89 15.34
CA LEU A 47 -9.67 21.77 14.97
C LEU A 47 -9.36 20.86 16.16
N LYS A 48 -9.15 21.43 17.35
CA LYS A 48 -8.95 20.66 18.59
C LYS A 48 -10.19 19.84 18.95
N GLU A 49 -11.37 20.42 18.88
CA GLU A 49 -12.63 19.70 19.14
C GLU A 49 -12.82 18.55 18.15
N LYS A 50 -12.57 18.78 16.86
CA LYS A 50 -12.62 17.73 15.83
C LYS A 50 -11.61 16.62 16.09
N LEU A 51 -10.41 16.97 16.53
CA LEU A 51 -9.36 16.02 16.89
C LEU A 51 -9.79 15.18 18.09
N GLU A 52 -10.32 15.81 19.14
CA GLU A 52 -10.83 15.11 20.33
C GLU A 52 -11.95 14.14 19.97
N TRP A 53 -12.92 14.60 19.17
CA TRP A 53 -14.02 13.76 18.69
C TRP A 53 -13.51 12.55 17.89
N GLN A 54 -12.49 12.74 17.05
CA GLN A 54 -11.86 11.64 16.32
C GLN A 54 -11.16 10.66 17.25
N HIS A 55 -10.46 11.12 18.30
CA HIS A 55 -9.83 10.26 19.29
C HIS A 55 -10.86 9.43 20.06
N MET A 56 -11.94 10.06 20.55
CA MET A 56 -13.06 9.37 21.19
C MET A 56 -13.67 8.30 20.28
N ARG A 57 -13.83 8.61 18.99
CA ARG A 57 -14.35 7.64 18.02
C ARG A 57 -13.38 6.47 17.79
N ILE A 58 -12.08 6.73 17.77
CA ILE A 58 -11.06 5.67 17.68
C ILE A 58 -11.15 4.77 18.90
N GLU A 59 -11.13 5.33 20.11
CA GLU A 59 -11.19 4.58 21.36
C GLU A 59 -12.45 3.71 21.43
N GLU A 60 -13.62 4.23 21.06
CA GLU A 60 -14.87 3.45 21.00
C GLU A 60 -14.75 2.25 20.04
N LEU A 61 -14.17 2.46 18.85
CA LEU A 61 -13.97 1.40 17.86
C LEU A 61 -12.93 0.39 18.30
N GLU A 62 -11.88 0.82 18.99
CA GLU A 62 -10.86 -0.05 19.57
C GLU A 62 -11.42 -0.88 20.72
N GLY A 63 -12.23 -0.30 21.60
CA GLY A 63 -12.96 -1.03 22.63
C GLY A 63 -13.87 -2.11 22.04
N LYS A 64 -14.64 -1.79 20.99
CA LYS A 64 -15.46 -2.79 20.28
C LYS A 64 -14.61 -3.89 19.64
N ARG A 65 -13.48 -3.53 19.02
CA ARG A 65 -12.53 -4.51 18.44
C ARG A 65 -11.99 -5.45 19.51
N ASP A 66 -11.58 -4.92 20.65
CA ASP A 66 -10.94 -5.68 21.71
C ASP A 66 -11.96 -6.53 22.48
N PHE A 67 -13.19 -6.05 22.64
CA PHE A 67 -14.32 -6.86 23.08
C PHE A 67 -14.55 -8.07 22.17
N LEU A 68 -14.62 -7.87 20.85
CA LEU A 68 -14.82 -8.98 19.91
C LEU A 68 -13.63 -9.95 19.90
N ARG A 69 -12.40 -9.45 20.04
CA ARG A 69 -11.20 -10.30 20.18
C ARG A 69 -11.24 -11.12 21.47
N SER A 70 -11.67 -10.52 22.57
CA SER A 70 -11.86 -11.22 23.85
C SER A 70 -12.88 -12.35 23.72
N GLN A 71 -14.05 -12.09 23.11
CA GLN A 71 -15.07 -13.11 22.81
C GLN A 71 -14.52 -14.25 21.95
N LEU A 72 -13.71 -13.94 20.93
CA LEU A 72 -13.08 -14.97 20.10
C LEU A 72 -12.01 -15.77 20.85
N SER A 73 -11.32 -15.15 21.81
CA SER A 73 -10.31 -15.82 22.63
C SER A 73 -10.90 -16.68 23.75
N SER A 74 -12.10 -16.32 24.24
CA SER A 74 -12.83 -17.06 25.28
C SER A 74 -13.60 -18.26 24.73
N LEU A 75 -13.76 -18.36 23.41
CA LEU A 75 -14.22 -19.60 22.78
C LEU A 75 -13.23 -20.73 23.13
N PRO A 76 -13.70 -21.88 23.66
CA PRO A 76 -12.82 -22.97 24.03
C PRO A 76 -12.05 -23.45 22.79
N LYS A 77 -10.71 -23.36 22.85
CA LYS A 77 -9.86 -24.13 21.95
C LYS A 77 -10.17 -25.59 22.22
N GLN A 78 -10.71 -26.28 21.21
CA GLN A 78 -10.87 -27.72 21.22
C GLN A 78 -9.58 -28.37 21.76
N PRO A 79 -9.68 -29.36 22.66
CA PRO A 79 -8.50 -30.04 23.19
C PRO A 79 -7.75 -30.68 22.02
N LYS A 80 -6.51 -30.23 21.82
CA LYS A 80 -5.47 -31.07 21.24
C LYS A 80 -4.84 -31.78 22.41
N ASP A 81 -5.07 -33.08 22.52
CA ASP A 81 -4.32 -33.92 23.42
C ASP A 81 -2.83 -33.91 23.01
N GLU A 82 -1.99 -33.66 24.01
CA GLU A 82 -0.50 -33.65 24.06
C GLU A 82 0.03 -35.07 24.43
N PRO A 83 1.34 -35.33 24.67
CA PRO A 83 2.52 -35.26 23.79
C PRO A 83 3.41 -36.54 23.90
N LEU A 84 4.39 -36.72 23.01
CA LEU A 84 5.61 -37.49 23.32
C LEU A 84 6.83 -36.66 22.91
N ASN A 85 7.59 -36.27 23.95
CA ASN A 85 9.06 -36.19 24.14
C ASN A 85 9.96 -35.90 22.92
N ASP A 86 11.11 -35.27 23.01
CA ASP A 86 11.73 -34.29 23.90
C ASP A 86 13.01 -33.89 23.15
N THR A 87 13.44 -32.64 23.30
CA THR A 87 14.53 -32.06 22.52
C THR A 87 15.87 -32.31 23.22
N PHE A 88 16.87 -32.91 22.55
CA PHE A 88 18.29 -32.78 22.96
C PHE A 88 19.28 -32.81 21.77
N ILE A 89 19.70 -31.60 21.37
CA ILE A 89 21.10 -31.14 21.13
C ILE A 89 22.10 -31.95 20.25
N ASN A 90 22.52 -31.25 19.17
CA ASN A 90 23.83 -31.16 18.47
C ASN A 90 24.47 -32.33 17.66
N ASN A 91 24.50 -32.10 16.33
CA ASN A 91 25.62 -32.16 15.34
C ASN A 91 26.59 -33.36 15.25
N PRO A 92 27.38 -33.53 14.16
CA PRO A 92 27.41 -32.81 12.87
C PRO A 92 27.16 -33.77 11.68
N SER A 93 26.92 -33.34 10.44
CA SER A 93 27.97 -32.96 9.49
C SER A 93 27.24 -32.69 8.16
N GLU A 94 27.23 -31.46 7.69
CA GLU A 94 27.99 -31.02 6.51
C GLU A 94 27.80 -31.94 5.29
N ASN A 95 27.31 -31.36 4.19
CA ASN A 95 28.03 -31.43 2.92
C ASN A 95 27.31 -30.54 1.89
N LEU A 96 27.94 -29.38 1.65
CA LEU A 96 27.98 -28.78 0.34
C LEU A 96 28.59 -29.80 -0.63
N ASP A 97 28.15 -29.81 -1.88
CA ASP A 97 29.11 -30.11 -2.94
C ASP A 97 28.89 -29.16 -4.12
N SER A 98 29.85 -28.24 -4.22
CA SER A 98 30.17 -27.51 -5.43
C SER A 98 31.17 -28.37 -6.21
N SER A 99 30.78 -28.75 -7.42
CA SER A 99 31.64 -29.42 -8.38
C SER A 99 33.04 -28.80 -8.49
N SER A 100 34.08 -29.59 -8.21
CA SER A 100 35.42 -29.42 -8.77
C SER A 100 36.17 -30.75 -8.76
N THR A 101 36.31 -31.30 -9.97
CA THR A 101 37.41 -32.15 -10.48
C THR A 101 38.52 -32.54 -9.49
N SER A 102 38.72 -33.84 -9.28
CA SER A 102 39.98 -34.50 -9.62
C SER A 102 39.92 -36.02 -9.42
N SER A 103 40.69 -36.66 -10.28
CA SER A 103 40.94 -38.07 -10.55
C SER A 103 41.55 -38.88 -9.41
N SER A 104 41.21 -40.18 -9.37
CA SER A 104 42.14 -41.33 -9.53
C SER A 104 41.92 -42.46 -8.54
N ALA A 105 41.98 -43.68 -9.10
CA ALA A 105 42.45 -44.93 -8.50
C ALA A 105 41.56 -45.54 -7.39
N SER A 106 41.33 -46.84 -7.28
CA SER A 106 41.64 -48.07 -8.03
C SER A 106 41.16 -49.22 -7.13
N SER A 107 40.98 -50.40 -7.72
CA SER A 107 40.91 -51.73 -7.07
C SER A 107 39.53 -52.11 -6.52
N GLU A 108 38.77 -52.94 -7.23
CA GLU A 108 38.89 -54.41 -7.30
C GLU A 108 38.57 -55.10 -5.98
N TRP A 109 37.47 -55.85 -5.96
CA TRP A 109 37.51 -57.33 -5.90
C TRP A 109 36.12 -57.92 -5.70
N SER A 110 35.98 -59.10 -6.27
CA SER A 110 34.80 -59.91 -6.53
C SER A 110 34.15 -60.54 -5.29
N SER A 111 32.88 -60.95 -5.42
CA SER A 111 32.46 -62.38 -5.42
C SER A 111 31.08 -62.64 -4.79
N SER A 112 30.20 -63.19 -5.63
CA SER A 112 29.42 -64.44 -5.39
C SER A 112 28.17 -64.46 -4.48
N SER A 113 27.07 -64.86 -5.15
CA SER A 113 25.98 -65.76 -4.66
C SER A 113 25.02 -65.19 -3.60
N SER A 114 23.71 -65.44 -3.57
CA SER A 114 22.78 -66.32 -4.27
C SER A 114 21.35 -65.91 -3.87
N SER A 115 20.34 -66.43 -4.58
CA SER A 115 18.94 -66.61 -4.13
C SER A 115 17.92 -65.49 -4.44
N SER A 116 17.07 -65.74 -5.45
CA SER A 116 15.80 -65.05 -5.75
C SER A 116 14.68 -65.49 -4.77
N PRO A 117 13.49 -64.82 -4.63
CA PRO A 117 12.47 -64.66 -5.69
C PRO A 117 11.69 -63.30 -5.68
N PRO A 118 10.77 -63.04 -6.64
CA PRO A 118 10.54 -61.70 -7.19
C PRO A 118 9.36 -60.96 -6.56
N ARG A 119 9.52 -59.65 -6.33
CA ARG A 119 8.45 -58.76 -5.86
C ARG A 119 7.94 -57.87 -6.99
N SER A 120 6.63 -57.99 -7.21
CA SER A 120 5.70 -57.00 -7.80
C SER A 120 6.01 -56.44 -9.20
N LYS A 121 5.29 -56.97 -10.19
CA LYS A 121 4.82 -56.19 -11.35
C LYS A 121 3.79 -55.18 -10.84
N SER A 122 4.17 -53.93 -10.57
CA SER A 122 3.21 -52.82 -10.50
C SER A 122 3.28 -52.03 -11.81
N ALA A 123 2.18 -52.11 -12.54
CA ALA A 123 1.93 -51.37 -13.76
C ALA A 123 2.25 -49.87 -13.59
N ASN A 124 2.82 -49.29 -14.64
CA ASN A 124 2.94 -47.86 -14.87
C ASN A 124 1.57 -47.17 -14.71
N LEU A 125 1.34 -46.52 -13.57
CA LEU A 125 0.44 -45.37 -13.51
C LEU A 125 1.32 -44.13 -13.48
N LYS A 126 1.50 -43.57 -14.69
CA LYS A 126 2.15 -42.29 -14.95
C LYS A 126 1.40 -41.17 -14.21
N THR A 127 1.82 -40.84 -13.00
CA THR A 127 1.51 -39.53 -12.42
C THR A 127 2.43 -38.50 -13.08
N SER A 128 1.84 -37.77 -14.02
CA SER A 128 2.41 -36.54 -14.58
C SER A 128 2.76 -35.60 -13.43
N ILE A 129 4.04 -35.57 -13.07
CA ILE A 129 4.60 -34.54 -12.19
C ILE A 129 4.42 -33.22 -12.94
N GLN A 130 3.39 -32.47 -12.56
CA GLN A 130 3.25 -31.09 -12.99
C GLN A 130 4.46 -30.34 -12.46
N LYS A 131 5.42 -30.08 -13.36
CA LYS A 131 6.58 -29.23 -13.10
C LYS A 131 6.12 -27.89 -12.51
N PRO A 132 6.92 -27.27 -11.61
CA PRO A 132 6.61 -25.95 -11.08
C PRO A 132 6.42 -25.01 -12.26
N ARG A 133 5.21 -24.44 -12.35
CA ARG A 133 4.85 -23.53 -13.42
C ARG A 133 5.75 -22.31 -13.30
N ASN A 134 6.79 -22.27 -14.14
CA ASN A 134 7.59 -21.08 -14.40
C ASN A 134 6.65 -19.87 -14.40
N THR A 135 6.80 -18.98 -13.43
CA THR A 135 6.11 -17.70 -13.36
C THR A 135 6.68 -16.81 -14.45
N ARG A 136 6.40 -17.19 -15.71
CA ARG A 136 6.59 -16.35 -16.88
C ARG A 136 6.01 -15.01 -16.49
N ARG A 137 6.85 -13.98 -16.48
CA ARG A 137 6.45 -12.58 -16.33
C ARG A 137 5.41 -12.30 -17.42
N ARG A 138 4.15 -12.59 -17.12
CA ARG A 138 3.06 -12.49 -18.09
C ARG A 138 2.99 -11.01 -18.41
N LYS A 139 3.20 -10.67 -19.68
CA LYS A 139 3.03 -9.31 -20.19
C LYS A 139 1.67 -8.84 -19.71
N LYS A 140 1.68 -7.84 -18.81
CA LYS A 140 0.45 -7.29 -18.25
C LYS A 140 -0.30 -6.67 -19.43
N SER A 141 -1.46 -7.22 -19.78
CA SER A 141 -2.30 -6.62 -20.83
C SER A 141 -3.16 -5.52 -20.20
N SER A 142 -3.50 -4.47 -20.94
CA SER A 142 -4.39 -3.40 -20.48
C SER A 142 -5.71 -3.97 -19.94
N GLY A 143 -6.30 -4.95 -20.62
CA GLY A 143 -7.50 -5.64 -20.13
C GLY A 143 -7.30 -6.39 -18.80
N SER A 144 -6.11 -6.95 -18.55
CA SER A 144 -5.81 -7.64 -17.28
C SER A 144 -5.77 -6.69 -16.08
N ILE A 145 -5.49 -5.40 -16.31
CA ILE A 145 -5.47 -4.36 -15.29
C ILE A 145 -6.90 -4.02 -14.91
N VAL A 146 -7.74 -3.75 -15.92
CA VAL A 146 -9.17 -3.45 -15.73
C VAL A 146 -9.86 -4.59 -14.97
N GLN A 147 -9.58 -5.84 -15.33
CA GLN A 147 -10.15 -7.00 -14.64
C GLN A 147 -9.73 -7.08 -13.17
N ARG A 148 -8.42 -6.92 -12.87
CA ARG A 148 -7.94 -6.90 -11.48
C ARG A 148 -8.56 -5.77 -10.68
N TYR A 149 -8.68 -4.59 -11.26
CA TYR A 149 -9.30 -3.42 -10.63
C TYR A 149 -10.78 -3.69 -10.29
N LYS A 150 -11.54 -4.30 -11.21
CA LYS A 150 -12.93 -4.72 -10.95
C LYS A 150 -13.03 -5.75 -9.83
N SER A 151 -12.10 -6.70 -9.74
CA SER A 151 -12.04 -7.65 -8.62
C SER A 151 -11.72 -6.98 -7.28
N LEU A 152 -10.84 -5.98 -7.28
CA LEU A 152 -10.54 -5.16 -6.11
C LEU A 152 -11.76 -4.37 -5.65
N LEU A 153 -12.53 -3.77 -6.56
CA LEU A 153 -13.78 -3.07 -6.23
C LEU A 153 -14.80 -3.97 -5.52
N LYS A 154 -14.92 -5.23 -5.94
CA LYS A 154 -15.83 -6.20 -5.27
C LYS A 154 -15.37 -6.60 -3.87
N THR A 155 -14.06 -6.56 -3.63
CA THR A 155 -13.46 -7.00 -2.37
C THR A 155 -13.33 -5.85 -1.39
N PHE A 156 -13.07 -4.64 -1.88
CA PHE A 156 -12.81 -3.44 -1.09
C PHE A 156 -13.86 -3.18 0.01
N PRO A 157 -15.19 -3.26 -0.23
CA PRO A 157 -16.19 -3.07 0.81
C PRO A 157 -16.09 -4.07 1.97
N LYS A 158 -15.53 -5.26 1.73
CA LYS A 158 -15.34 -6.31 2.74
C LYS A 158 -14.06 -6.12 3.55
N MET A 159 -13.18 -5.22 3.12
CA MET A 159 -11.86 -5.02 3.70
C MET A 159 -11.83 -3.69 4.46
N ARG A 160 -11.16 -3.67 5.62
CA ARG A 160 -11.03 -2.43 6.40
C ARG A 160 -10.10 -1.40 5.76
N THR A 161 -9.16 -1.82 4.93
CA THR A 161 -8.19 -0.92 4.26
C THR A 161 -7.94 -1.34 2.81
N LEU A 162 -7.63 -0.36 1.95
CA LEU A 162 -7.20 -0.60 0.57
C LEU A 162 -5.98 -1.53 0.50
N SER A 163 -5.00 -1.32 1.37
CA SER A 163 -3.79 -2.15 1.43
C SER A 163 -4.10 -3.62 1.70
N LYS A 164 -5.07 -3.91 2.58
CA LYS A 164 -5.47 -5.30 2.86
C LYS A 164 -6.19 -5.91 1.66
N ALA A 165 -7.01 -5.14 0.94
CA ALA A 165 -7.62 -5.59 -0.31
C ALA A 165 -6.55 -5.93 -1.37
N PHE A 166 -5.53 -5.10 -1.54
CA PHE A 166 -4.43 -5.38 -2.48
C PHE A 166 -3.68 -6.67 -2.10
N GLN A 167 -3.39 -6.86 -0.81
CA GLN A 167 -2.72 -8.06 -0.30
C GLN A 167 -3.53 -9.34 -0.57
N THR A 168 -4.86 -9.32 -0.41
CA THR A 168 -5.71 -10.49 -0.70
C THR A 168 -5.68 -10.93 -2.16
N HIS A 169 -5.45 -9.99 -3.09
CA HIS A 169 -5.31 -10.29 -4.51
C HIS A 169 -3.85 -10.49 -4.95
N GLY A 170 -2.89 -10.40 -4.01
CA GLY A 170 -1.46 -10.50 -4.29
C GLY A 170 -0.93 -9.41 -5.22
N ILE A 171 -1.53 -8.21 -5.18
CA ILE A 171 -1.15 -7.07 -6.02
C ILE A 171 -0.39 -6.05 -5.17
N ASP A 172 0.72 -5.56 -5.70
CA ASP A 172 1.48 -4.48 -5.08
C ASP A 172 0.76 -3.12 -5.19
N ARG A 173 0.84 -2.29 -4.13
CA ARG A 173 0.17 -0.99 -4.08
C ARG A 173 0.63 -0.06 -5.20
N ASN A 174 1.93 0.04 -5.46
CA ASN A 174 2.46 0.94 -6.48
C ASN A 174 2.00 0.51 -7.87
N THR A 175 1.86 -0.80 -8.10
CA THR A 175 1.27 -1.32 -9.34
C THR A 175 -0.17 -0.86 -9.53
N VAL A 176 -1.00 -0.91 -8.48
CA VAL A 176 -2.39 -0.42 -8.57
C VAL A 176 -2.42 1.08 -8.81
N VAL A 177 -1.62 1.87 -8.08
CA VAL A 177 -1.58 3.33 -8.21
C VAL A 177 -1.14 3.76 -9.61
N SER A 178 -0.05 3.18 -10.13
CA SER A 178 0.51 3.52 -11.45
C SER A 178 -0.35 3.08 -12.63
N THR A 179 -1.28 2.14 -12.42
CA THR A 179 -2.16 1.64 -13.49
C THR A 179 -3.64 1.96 -13.25
N ALA A 180 -3.95 2.76 -12.22
CA ALA A 180 -5.32 3.13 -11.86
C ALA A 180 -5.99 3.93 -12.97
N SER A 181 -5.27 4.84 -13.64
CA SER A 181 -5.79 5.65 -14.76
C SER A 181 -6.43 4.81 -15.87
N VAL A 182 -5.80 3.68 -16.20
CA VAL A 182 -6.29 2.73 -17.21
C VAL A 182 -7.67 2.19 -16.83
N ALA A 183 -7.83 1.81 -15.56
CA ALA A 183 -9.09 1.22 -15.08
C ALA A 183 -10.16 2.29 -14.82
N GLU A 184 -9.77 3.46 -14.28
CA GLU A 184 -10.64 4.61 -14.08
C GLU A 184 -11.26 5.05 -15.42
N LEU A 185 -10.44 5.23 -16.45
CA LEU A 185 -10.90 5.61 -17.78
C LEU A 185 -11.79 4.53 -18.41
N ALA A 186 -11.39 3.25 -18.31
CA ALA A 186 -12.17 2.14 -18.85
C ALA A 186 -13.57 1.98 -18.22
N ILE A 187 -13.76 2.46 -16.99
CA ILE A 187 -15.04 2.40 -16.28
C ILE A 187 -15.85 3.70 -16.47
N ALA A 188 -15.20 4.86 -16.39
CA ALA A 188 -15.88 6.15 -16.49
C ALA A 188 -16.21 6.58 -17.92
N ALA A 189 -15.31 6.29 -18.87
CA ALA A 189 -15.45 6.63 -20.29
C ALA A 189 -14.96 5.47 -21.20
N PRO A 190 -15.78 4.41 -21.36
CA PRO A 190 -15.39 3.23 -22.14
C PRO A 190 -15.08 3.53 -23.62
N LEU A 191 -15.74 4.54 -24.21
CA LEU A 191 -15.53 4.93 -25.61
C LEU A 191 -14.13 5.52 -25.83
N VAL A 192 -13.75 6.50 -25.01
CA VAL A 192 -12.41 7.13 -25.02
C VAL A 192 -11.33 6.07 -24.77
N TYR A 193 -11.58 5.16 -23.82
CA TYR A 193 -10.67 4.06 -23.54
C TYR A 193 -10.44 3.15 -24.76
N GLN A 194 -11.50 2.82 -25.50
CA GLN A 194 -11.42 1.98 -26.69
C GLN A 194 -10.63 2.67 -27.81
N GLU A 195 -10.84 3.97 -28.00
CA GLU A 195 -10.08 4.78 -28.96
C GLU A 195 -8.58 4.81 -28.62
N LEU A 196 -8.22 5.00 -27.35
CA LEU A 196 -6.81 4.94 -26.91
C LEU A 196 -6.16 3.56 -27.12
N ILE A 197 -6.93 2.47 -27.05
CA ILE A 197 -6.44 1.13 -27.38
C ILE A 197 -6.18 0.99 -28.88
N SER A 198 -7.07 1.52 -29.73
CA SER A 198 -6.92 1.51 -31.18
C SER A 198 -5.72 2.34 -31.64
N ASN A 199 -5.52 3.51 -31.02
CA ASN A 199 -4.41 4.43 -31.27
C ASN A 199 -3.13 4.04 -30.50
N LYS A 200 -2.93 2.75 -30.23
CA LYS A 200 -1.77 2.26 -29.46
C LYS A 200 -0.56 2.07 -30.38
N PRO A 201 0.56 2.77 -30.15
CA PRO A 201 1.77 2.54 -30.93
C PRO A 201 2.34 1.13 -30.66
N SER A 202 2.89 0.52 -31.70
CA SER A 202 3.47 -0.83 -31.62
C SER A 202 4.62 -0.86 -30.61
N GLY A 203 4.60 -1.83 -29.69
CA GLY A 203 5.64 -2.01 -28.68
C GLY A 203 5.47 -1.24 -27.36
N GLU A 204 4.44 -0.40 -27.23
CA GLU A 204 4.24 0.43 -26.03
C GLU A 204 4.03 -0.40 -24.74
N THR A 205 4.77 -0.01 -23.69
CA THR A 205 4.67 -0.60 -22.36
C THR A 205 3.34 -0.21 -21.67
N VAL A 206 2.91 -1.02 -20.71
CA VAL A 206 1.68 -0.74 -19.93
C VAL A 206 1.75 0.60 -19.20
N LEU A 207 2.91 0.97 -18.67
CA LEU A 207 3.07 2.19 -17.89
C LEU A 207 2.95 3.43 -18.77
N HIS A 208 3.51 3.39 -19.98
CA HIS A 208 3.36 4.49 -20.93
C HIS A 208 1.90 4.64 -21.38
N PHE A 209 1.20 3.53 -21.63
CA PHE A 209 -0.23 3.55 -21.90
C PHE A 209 -1.04 4.13 -20.73
N ALA A 210 -0.65 3.82 -19.48
CA ALA A 210 -1.28 4.38 -18.29
C ALA A 210 -1.06 5.89 -18.14
N LYS A 211 0.10 6.40 -18.55
CA LYS A 211 0.38 7.85 -18.61
C LYS A 211 -0.48 8.55 -19.65
N ARG A 212 -0.64 7.98 -20.85
CA ARG A 212 -1.55 8.53 -21.86
C ARG A 212 -3.00 8.56 -21.38
N CYS A 213 -3.46 7.51 -20.71
CA CYS A 213 -4.79 7.51 -20.09
C CYS A 213 -4.91 8.59 -19.00
N GLU A 214 -3.81 8.91 -18.32
CA GLU A 214 -3.78 9.98 -17.32
C GLU A 214 -3.84 11.37 -17.96
N GLU A 215 -3.06 11.61 -19.01
CA GLU A 215 -3.08 12.85 -19.79
C GLU A 215 -4.47 13.12 -20.38
N GLU A 216 -5.14 12.08 -20.91
CA GLU A 216 -6.51 12.18 -21.43
C GLU A 216 -7.52 12.55 -20.33
N ILE A 217 -7.43 11.93 -19.16
CA ILE A 217 -8.27 12.29 -18.00
C ILE A 217 -7.98 13.73 -17.56
N GLN A 218 -6.73 14.19 -17.63
CA GLN A 218 -6.36 15.55 -17.22
C GLN A 218 -6.80 16.62 -18.23
N SER A 219 -6.82 16.29 -19.53
CA SER A 219 -7.25 17.20 -20.59
C SER A 219 -8.77 17.36 -20.65
N ASN A 220 -9.52 16.34 -20.24
CA ASN A 220 -10.98 16.35 -20.28
C ASN A 220 -11.58 16.49 -18.88
N ASP A 221 -11.95 17.73 -18.52
CA ASP A 221 -12.53 18.04 -17.21
C ASP A 221 -13.85 17.30 -16.94
N GLU A 222 -14.65 16.99 -17.97
CA GLU A 222 -15.89 16.22 -17.79
C GLU A 222 -15.60 14.80 -17.31
N VAL A 223 -14.63 14.14 -17.95
CA VAL A 223 -14.20 12.78 -17.57
C VAL A 223 -13.57 12.78 -16.18
N LYS A 224 -12.76 13.79 -15.87
CA LYS A 224 -12.15 13.96 -14.55
C LYS A 224 -13.19 14.13 -13.45
N ASN A 225 -14.14 15.04 -13.63
CA ASN A 225 -15.21 15.28 -12.66
C ASN A 225 -16.08 14.03 -12.47
N LYS A 226 -16.38 13.32 -13.56
CA LYS A 226 -17.08 12.04 -13.50
C LYS A 226 -16.32 10.99 -12.69
N ILE A 227 -15.01 10.85 -12.91
CA ILE A 227 -14.16 9.94 -12.13
C ILE A 227 -14.16 10.32 -10.63
N GLU A 228 -14.11 11.61 -10.31
CA GLU A 228 -14.17 12.08 -8.92
C GLU A 228 -15.52 11.76 -8.26
N SER A 229 -16.64 11.98 -8.96
CA SER A 229 -17.97 11.55 -8.49
C SER A 229 -18.01 10.04 -8.25
N MET A 230 -17.55 9.25 -9.21
CA MET A 230 -17.55 7.78 -9.08
C MET A 230 -16.65 7.27 -7.95
N LYS A 231 -15.60 8.01 -7.57
CA LYS A 231 -14.78 7.72 -6.39
C LYS A 231 -15.53 8.03 -5.08
N ALA A 232 -16.32 9.12 -5.05
CA ALA A 232 -17.16 9.46 -3.91
C ALA A 232 -18.31 8.45 -3.73
N ASP A 233 -18.91 8.01 -4.83
CA ASP A 233 -20.02 7.04 -4.85
C ASP A 233 -19.55 5.60 -4.52
N GLY A 234 -18.23 5.36 -4.43
CA GLY A 234 -17.65 4.04 -4.17
C GLY A 234 -17.66 3.10 -5.37
N THR A 235 -17.99 3.60 -6.57
CA THR A 235 -17.92 2.83 -7.83
C THR A 235 -16.49 2.70 -8.34
N LEU A 236 -15.61 3.62 -7.94
CA LEU A 236 -14.16 3.56 -8.16
C LEU A 236 -13.40 3.53 -6.83
N LEU A 237 -12.17 3.02 -6.84
CA LEU A 237 -11.34 2.97 -5.64
C LEU A 237 -10.90 4.40 -5.28
N PRO A 238 -10.95 4.80 -4.00
CA PRO A 238 -10.49 6.11 -3.54
C PRO A 238 -8.96 6.17 -3.48
N ILE A 239 -8.31 6.06 -4.64
CA ILE A 239 -6.86 6.13 -4.80
C ILE A 239 -6.53 7.54 -5.33
N ARG A 240 -5.80 8.31 -4.52
CA ARG A 240 -5.20 9.56 -4.96
C ARG A 240 -3.84 9.25 -5.59
N ARG A 241 -3.65 9.69 -6.83
CA ARG A 241 -2.33 9.68 -7.47
C ARG A 241 -1.56 10.88 -6.91
N GLY A 242 -0.35 10.63 -6.40
CA GLY A 242 0.55 11.74 -6.07
C GLY A 242 0.88 12.48 -7.35
N LYS A 243 0.80 13.81 -7.34
CA LYS A 243 1.30 14.63 -8.46
C LYS A 243 2.79 14.30 -8.57
N SER A 244 3.24 13.83 -9.74
CA SER A 244 4.67 13.80 -10.01
C SER A 244 5.13 15.24 -9.93
N VAL A 245 5.98 15.55 -8.95
CA VAL A 245 6.72 16.82 -8.87
C VAL A 245 7.65 16.90 -10.08
#